data_AF-A0A537W9H5-F1
#
_entry.id   AF-A0A537W9H5-F1
#
_cell.length_a   1.000
_cell.length_b   1.000
_cell.length_c   1.000
_cell.angle_alpha   90.00
_cell.angle_beta   90.00
_cell.angle_gamma   90.00
#
_symmetry.space_group_name_H-M   'P 1'
#
loop_
_entity.id
_entity.type
_entity.pdbx_description
1 polymer ?
#
loop_
_entity_poly.entity_id
_entity_poly.type
_entity_poly.pdbx_seq_one_letter_code
_entity_poly.pdbx_strand_id
1 'polypeptide(L)'
;MHWHWPNQPETSAYYVPASGKVRQLDTNGFLAWYDLADATSVRTKTASLDPFPVPRVTRVTVGTHRVRDPESYLQLFGRGYEVFPAILPGWQPIRFTADTASPWTDAATDVRIASRGSLLWIDGTILKIPLQLAQRIRRGASLRR
;
A
#
# COMPACT_ATOMS: atom_id res chain seq x y z
N MET A 1 12.79 -6.33 6.95
CA MET A 1 13.99 -5.95 6.19
C MET A 1 13.64 -4.91 5.15
N HIS A 2 14.45 -3.87 5.03
CA HIS A 2 14.49 -2.97 3.88
C HIS A 2 15.90 -2.93 3.31
N TRP A 3 16.01 -2.51 2.07
CA TRP A 3 17.30 -2.22 1.43
C TRP A 3 17.11 -1.10 0.42
N HIS A 4 18.25 -0.57 -0.04
CA HIS A 4 18.28 0.41 -1.10
C HIS A 4 19.50 0.17 -1.99
N TRP A 5 19.43 0.72 -3.20
CA TRP A 5 20.54 0.77 -4.14
C TRP A 5 21.29 2.05 -3.85
N PRO A 6 22.61 2.12 -4.11
CA PRO A 6 23.42 3.29 -3.75
C PRO A 6 22.89 4.64 -4.25
N ASN A 7 22.10 4.64 -5.32
CA ASN A 7 21.48 5.81 -5.95
C ASN A 7 20.00 6.02 -5.57
N GLN A 8 19.49 5.34 -4.53
CA GLN A 8 18.09 5.39 -4.12
C GLN A 8 17.93 5.73 -2.62
N PRO A 9 16.77 6.29 -2.21
CA PRO A 9 16.47 6.50 -0.78
C PRO A 9 16.48 5.18 0.00
N GLU A 10 16.79 5.22 1.30
CA GLU A 10 16.84 4.03 2.17
C GLU A 10 15.53 3.21 2.22
N THR A 11 14.40 3.83 1.87
CA THR A 11 13.06 3.24 1.82
C THR A 11 12.69 2.71 0.44
N SER A 12 13.65 2.46 -0.45
CA SER A 12 13.34 2.11 -1.85
C SER A 12 12.94 0.65 -2.06
N ALA A 13 13.20 -0.24 -1.09
CA ALA A 13 12.66 -1.58 -1.10
C ALA A 13 12.40 -2.18 0.28
N TYR A 14 11.35 -3.00 0.36
CA TYR A 14 10.93 -3.71 1.56
C TYR A 14 10.60 -5.16 1.25
N TYR A 15 10.97 -6.05 2.16
CA TYR A 15 10.48 -7.43 2.19
C TYR A 15 9.43 -7.60 3.28
N VAL A 16 8.29 -8.21 2.93
CA VAL A 16 7.19 -8.53 3.85
C VAL A 16 7.08 -10.05 4.00
N PRO A 17 7.62 -10.65 5.08
CA PRO A 17 7.69 -12.11 5.24
C PRO A 17 6.33 -12.79 5.24
N ALA A 18 5.33 -12.16 5.85
CA ALA A 18 3.99 -12.72 6.00
C ALA A 18 3.29 -12.97 4.64
N SER A 19 3.54 -12.11 3.64
CA SER A 19 2.99 -12.25 2.29
C SER A 19 3.98 -12.88 1.30
N GLY A 20 5.26 -13.03 1.66
CA GLY A 20 6.28 -13.51 0.73
C GLY A 20 6.56 -12.55 -0.43
N LYS A 21 6.19 -11.28 -0.28
CA LYS A 21 6.30 -10.26 -1.33
C LYS A 21 7.40 -9.24 -1.03
N VAL A 22 7.89 -8.64 -2.11
CA VAL A 22 8.79 -7.49 -2.08
C VAL A 22 8.07 -6.28 -2.66
N ARG A 23 8.20 -5.14 -1.99
CA ARG A 23 7.85 -3.83 -2.55
C ARG A 23 9.15 -3.15 -2.97
N GLN A 24 9.31 -2.76 -4.22
CA GLN A 24 10.52 -2.06 -4.69
C GLN A 24 10.20 -1.19 -5.91
N LEU A 25 11.13 -0.30 -6.26
CA LEU A 25 11.09 0.42 -7.52
C LEU A 25 11.34 -0.53 -8.70
N ASP A 26 10.52 -0.42 -9.74
CA ASP A 26 10.71 -1.07 -11.03
C ASP A 26 11.82 -0.37 -11.84
N THR A 27 12.16 -0.91 -13.01
CA THR A 27 13.19 -0.34 -13.90
C THR A 27 12.84 1.06 -14.42
N ASN A 28 11.57 1.47 -14.34
CA ASN A 28 11.08 2.78 -14.76
C ASN A 28 10.93 3.75 -13.59
N GLY A 29 11.28 3.33 -12.35
CA GLY A 29 11.17 4.14 -11.14
C GLY A 29 9.78 4.17 -10.50
N PHE A 30 8.87 3.26 -10.86
CA PHE A 30 7.57 3.10 -10.21
C PHE A 30 7.64 2.07 -9.08
N LEU A 31 7.04 2.37 -7.92
CA LEU A 31 6.90 1.38 -6.85
C LEU A 31 5.88 0.33 -7.25
N ALA A 32 6.25 -0.94 -7.07
CA ALA A 32 5.40 -2.08 -7.33
C ALA A 32 5.65 -3.23 -6.33
N TRP A 33 4.65 -4.10 -6.21
CA TRP A 33 4.72 -5.32 -5.43
C TRP A 33 5.04 -6.52 -6.33
N TYR A 34 5.98 -7.34 -5.89
CA TYR A 34 6.46 -8.52 -6.61
C TYR A 34 6.36 -9.76 -5.73
N ASP A 35 5.97 -10.86 -6.34
CA ASP A 35 6.13 -12.18 -5.76
C ASP A 35 7.61 -12.61 -5.79
N LEU A 36 8.06 -13.26 -4.72
CA LEU A 36 9.36 -13.90 -4.70
C LEU A 36 9.25 -15.32 -5.27
N ALA A 37 10.13 -15.64 -6.23
CA ALA A 37 10.25 -16.99 -6.77
C ALA A 37 10.60 -18.03 -5.68
N ASP A 38 11.39 -17.63 -4.68
CA ASP A 38 11.75 -18.47 -3.52
C ASP A 38 11.52 -17.71 -2.20
N ALA A 39 10.25 -17.51 -1.86
CA ALA A 39 9.86 -16.83 -0.62
C ALA A 39 10.34 -17.56 0.64
N THR A 40 10.48 -18.88 0.60
CA THR A 40 10.89 -19.73 1.74
C THR A 40 12.35 -19.48 2.09
N SER A 41 13.26 -19.50 1.10
CA SER A 41 14.68 -19.25 1.33
C SER A 41 14.93 -17.84 1.87
N VAL A 42 14.23 -16.83 1.32
CA VAL A 42 14.33 -15.45 1.83
C VAL A 42 13.81 -15.35 3.27
N ARG A 43 12.69 -16.00 3.59
CA ARG A 43 12.16 -16.05 4.97
C ARG A 43 13.17 -16.66 5.94
N THR A 44 13.78 -17.79 5.58
CA THR A 44 14.80 -18.44 6.41
C THR A 44 16.01 -17.53 6.65
N LYS A 45 16.51 -16.86 5.60
CA LYS A 45 17.68 -15.98 5.70
C LYS A 45 17.40 -14.70 6.51
N THR A 46 16.14 -14.29 6.60
CA THR A 46 15.72 -13.07 7.31
C THR A 46 15.05 -13.35 8.66
N ALA A 47 15.03 -14.61 9.10
CA ALA A 47 14.32 -15.03 10.31
C ALA A 47 14.85 -14.40 11.60
N SER A 48 16.11 -13.98 11.62
CA SER A 48 16.74 -13.28 12.76
C SER A 48 16.54 -11.76 12.74
N LEU A 49 15.90 -11.21 11.71
CA LEU A 49 15.66 -9.77 11.61
C LEU A 49 14.32 -9.41 12.24
N ASP A 50 14.31 -8.31 12.97
CA ASP A 50 13.07 -7.77 13.51
C ASP A 50 12.15 -7.30 12.36
N PRO A 51 10.87 -7.71 12.36
CA PRO A 51 9.90 -7.16 11.43
C PRO A 51 9.65 -5.70 11.74
N PHE A 52 9.24 -4.93 10.71
CA PHE A 52 8.78 -3.57 10.97
C PHE A 52 7.59 -3.58 11.92
N PRO A 53 7.57 -2.70 12.93
CA PRO A 53 6.41 -2.58 13.78
C PRO A 53 5.20 -2.19 12.92
N VAL A 54 4.01 -2.60 13.37
CA VAL A 54 2.77 -2.13 12.74
C VAL A 54 2.74 -0.61 12.91
N PRO A 55 2.66 0.18 11.82
CA PRO A 55 2.73 1.62 11.89
C PRO A 55 1.51 2.16 12.63
N ARG A 56 1.71 3.13 13.53
CA ARG A 56 0.58 3.87 14.09
C ARG A 56 0.22 5.00 13.13
N VAL A 57 -0.85 4.79 12.38
CA VAL A 57 -1.34 5.79 11.42
C VAL A 57 -2.03 6.92 12.19
N THR A 58 -1.40 8.09 12.20
CA THR A 58 -1.89 9.28 12.92
C THR A 58 -2.85 10.12 12.07
N ARG A 59 -2.74 10.03 10.75
CA ARG A 59 -3.61 10.74 9.81
C ARG A 59 -3.73 10.00 8.49
N VAL A 60 -4.93 10.04 7.92
CA VAL A 60 -5.18 9.70 6.51
C VAL A 60 -6.02 10.80 5.87
N THR A 61 -5.71 11.13 4.62
CA THR A 61 -6.58 11.96 3.78
C THR A 61 -6.97 11.21 2.50
N VAL A 62 -8.20 11.44 2.03
CA VAL A 62 -8.71 10.98 0.73
C VAL A 62 -9.02 12.22 -0.12
N GLY A 63 -8.19 12.48 -1.12
CA GLY A 63 -8.10 13.79 -1.74
C GLY A 63 -7.80 14.84 -0.66
N THR A 64 -8.69 15.82 -0.53
CA THR A 64 -8.62 16.88 0.48
C THR A 64 -9.31 16.53 1.81
N HIS A 65 -10.04 15.41 1.89
CA HIS A 65 -10.86 15.07 3.06
C HIS A 65 -10.05 14.31 4.10
N ARG A 66 -10.11 14.74 5.36
CA ARG A 66 -9.54 13.97 6.47
C ARG A 66 -10.43 12.79 6.82
N VAL A 67 -9.81 11.63 7.01
CA VAL A 67 -10.48 10.40 7.43
C VAL A 67 -10.78 10.43 8.94
N ARG A 68 -11.94 9.88 9.33
CA ARG A 68 -12.39 9.79 10.73
C ARG A 68 -11.59 8.81 11.60
N ASP A 69 -11.21 7.67 11.02
CA ASP A 69 -10.47 6.58 11.70
C ASP A 69 -9.28 6.16 10.82
N PRO A 70 -8.12 6.86 10.96
CA PRO A 70 -6.95 6.65 10.13
C PRO A 70 -6.42 5.20 10.15
N GLU A 71 -6.35 4.57 11.32
CA GLU A 71 -5.83 3.20 11.47
C GLU A 71 -6.63 2.18 10.67
N SER A 72 -7.96 2.37 10.56
CA SER A 72 -8.80 1.44 9.80
C SER A 72 -8.42 1.33 8.31
N TYR A 73 -7.69 2.31 7.76
CA TYR A 73 -7.27 2.32 6.35
C TYR A 73 -6.09 1.39 6.08
N LEU A 74 -5.41 0.86 7.09
CA LEU A 74 -4.45 -0.23 6.90
C LEU A 74 -5.10 -1.47 6.28
N GLN A 75 -6.42 -1.63 6.43
CA GLN A 75 -7.15 -2.72 5.79
C GLN A 75 -7.11 -2.66 4.25
N LEU A 76 -6.77 -1.52 3.63
CA LEU A 76 -6.71 -1.41 2.17
C LEU A 76 -5.69 -2.38 1.55
N PHE A 77 -4.56 -2.62 2.23
CA PHE A 77 -3.45 -3.45 1.76
C PHE A 77 -3.73 -4.96 1.70
N GLY A 78 -4.99 -5.38 1.94
CA GLY A 78 -5.43 -6.77 1.83
C GLY A 78 -6.82 -6.92 1.23
N ARG A 79 -7.30 -5.94 0.44
CA ARG A 79 -8.67 -5.92 -0.08
C ARG A 79 -8.70 -5.93 -1.60
N GLY A 80 -9.64 -6.72 -2.12
CA GLY A 80 -9.91 -6.79 -3.56
C GLY A 80 -9.04 -7.81 -4.27
N TYR A 81 -9.08 -7.75 -5.60
CA TYR A 81 -8.29 -8.59 -6.49
C TYR A 81 -7.85 -7.76 -7.70
N GLU A 82 -6.73 -8.13 -8.30
CA GLU A 82 -6.13 -7.40 -9.43
C GLU A 82 -6.99 -7.44 -10.68
N VAL A 83 -7.07 -6.31 -11.39
CA VAL A 83 -7.79 -6.16 -12.65
C VAL A 83 -7.06 -5.20 -13.58
N PHE A 84 -7.27 -5.39 -14.90
CA PHE A 84 -6.73 -4.54 -15.95
C PHE A 84 -7.87 -3.86 -16.70
N PRO A 85 -8.37 -2.70 -16.24
CA PRO A 85 -9.49 -2.03 -16.88
C PRO A 85 -9.06 -1.43 -18.23
N ALA A 86 -9.92 -1.57 -19.24
CA ALA A 86 -9.70 -0.97 -20.56
C ALA A 86 -9.68 0.57 -20.54
N ILE A 87 -10.33 1.19 -19.56
CA ILE A 87 -10.39 2.64 -19.39
C ILE A 87 -10.04 2.97 -17.94
N LEU A 88 -9.06 3.86 -17.77
CA LEU A 88 -8.64 4.33 -16.45
C LEU A 88 -9.58 5.43 -15.93
N PRO A 89 -10.02 5.36 -14.66
CA PRO A 89 -10.82 6.41 -14.06
C PRO A 89 -9.95 7.60 -13.65
N GLY A 90 -10.60 8.72 -13.29
CA GLY A 90 -9.96 9.73 -12.47
C GLY A 90 -9.64 9.17 -11.07
N TRP A 91 -8.50 9.58 -10.51
CA TRP A 91 -7.98 9.07 -9.24
C TRP A 91 -7.96 10.15 -8.16
N GLN A 92 -8.26 9.77 -6.92
CA GLN A 92 -8.08 10.61 -5.73
C GLN A 92 -6.98 10.00 -4.86
N PRO A 93 -5.95 10.77 -4.47
CA PRO A 93 -4.87 10.25 -3.65
C PRO A 93 -5.37 9.91 -2.25
N ILE A 94 -4.88 8.81 -1.68
CA ILE A 94 -5.00 8.47 -0.27
C ILE A 94 -3.62 8.61 0.34
N ARG A 95 -3.45 9.59 1.23
CA ARG A 95 -2.15 9.91 1.85
C ARG A 95 -2.17 9.46 3.30
N PHE A 96 -1.15 8.70 3.69
CA PHE A 96 -0.93 8.25 5.06
C PHE A 96 0.09 9.14 5.74
N THR A 97 -0.10 9.35 7.04
CA THR A 97 0.92 9.87 7.95
C THR A 97 0.97 8.91 9.13
N ALA A 98 2.17 8.41 9.41
CA ALA A 98 2.46 7.52 10.52
C ALA A 98 3.58 8.11 11.38
N ASP A 99 3.67 7.66 12.63
CA ASP A 99 4.78 8.00 13.52
C ASP A 99 6.11 7.35 13.10
N THR A 100 6.03 6.18 12.46
CA THR A 100 7.17 5.43 11.93
C THR A 100 6.93 5.04 10.48
N ALA A 101 7.94 5.24 9.62
CA ALA A 101 7.87 4.80 8.23
C ALA A 101 7.76 3.27 8.14
N SER A 102 6.97 2.78 7.19
CA SER A 102 6.77 1.35 6.97
C SER A 102 6.46 1.08 5.49
N PRO A 103 6.51 -0.19 5.04
CA PRO A 103 6.20 -0.55 3.66
C PRO A 103 4.83 -0.09 3.15
N TRP A 104 3.91 0.20 4.07
CA TRP A 104 2.51 0.57 3.80
C TRP A 104 2.20 2.05 4.02
N THR A 105 3.10 2.81 4.63
CA THR A 105 2.78 4.17 5.11
C THR A 105 3.91 5.18 4.93
N ASP A 106 4.98 4.80 4.25
CA ASP A 106 6.07 5.72 3.92
C ASP A 106 5.66 6.80 2.91
N ALA A 107 6.50 7.82 2.76
CA ALA A 107 6.25 8.94 1.86
C ALA A 107 6.13 8.53 0.38
N ALA A 108 6.64 7.35 0.04
CA ALA A 108 6.63 6.82 -1.32
C ALA A 108 5.40 5.94 -1.60
N THR A 109 4.54 5.69 -0.61
CA THR A 109 3.33 4.88 -0.75
C THR A 109 2.30 5.58 -1.65
N ASP A 110 1.98 4.92 -2.78
CA ASP A 110 1.02 5.44 -3.75
C ASP A 110 -0.29 4.66 -3.68
N VAL A 111 -1.22 5.18 -2.87
CA VAL A 111 -2.57 4.65 -2.75
C VAL A 111 -3.55 5.64 -3.35
N ARG A 112 -4.46 5.18 -4.21
CA ARG A 112 -5.49 6.03 -4.83
C ARG A 112 -6.82 5.31 -4.88
N ILE A 113 -7.92 6.04 -4.72
CA ILE A 113 -9.26 5.53 -4.98
C ILE A 113 -9.81 6.15 -6.26
N ALA A 114 -10.46 5.36 -7.10
CA ALA A 114 -11.13 5.90 -8.26
C ALA A 114 -12.24 6.88 -7.81
N SER A 115 -12.30 8.05 -8.45
CA SER A 115 -13.31 9.08 -8.18
C SER A 115 -14.74 8.55 -8.35
N ARG A 116 -14.91 7.53 -9.21
CA ARG A 116 -16.16 6.80 -9.41
C ARG A 116 -15.88 5.29 -9.51
N GLY A 117 -16.92 4.49 -9.30
CA GLY A 117 -16.81 3.04 -9.36
C GLY A 117 -16.10 2.43 -8.15
N SER A 118 -15.43 1.31 -8.36
CA SER A 118 -14.96 0.42 -7.30
C SER A 118 -13.53 -0.08 -7.52
N LEU A 119 -12.67 0.80 -8.02
CA LEU A 119 -11.26 0.54 -8.25
C LEU A 119 -10.39 1.25 -7.21
N LEU A 120 -9.38 0.55 -6.73
CA LEU A 120 -8.35 1.00 -5.82
C LEU A 120 -7.00 0.81 -6.52
N TRP A 121 -6.09 1.77 -6.37
CA TRP A 121 -4.71 1.69 -6.84
C TRP A 121 -3.81 1.56 -5.61
N ILE A 122 -2.89 0.60 -5.63
CA ILE A 122 -1.84 0.46 -4.62
C ILE A 122 -0.55 0.17 -5.37
N ASP A 123 0.39 1.11 -5.34
CA ASP A 123 1.75 0.95 -5.89
C ASP A 123 1.77 0.25 -7.26
N GLY A 124 1.11 0.86 -8.26
CA GLY A 124 1.09 0.33 -9.63
C GLY A 124 0.03 -0.73 -9.91
N THR A 125 -0.53 -1.38 -8.89
CA THR A 125 -1.55 -2.41 -9.05
C THR A 125 -2.97 -1.83 -8.94
N ILE A 126 -3.84 -2.16 -9.91
CA ILE A 126 -5.26 -1.79 -9.88
C ILE A 126 -6.07 -2.96 -9.32
N LEU A 127 -6.79 -2.71 -8.23
CA LEU A 127 -7.61 -3.68 -7.51
C LEU A 127 -9.09 -3.36 -7.65
N LYS A 128 -9.91 -4.36 -7.95
CA LYS A 128 -11.37 -4.30 -7.83
C LYS A 128 -11.78 -4.57 -6.39
N ILE A 129 -12.50 -3.62 -5.79
CA ILE A 129 -13.06 -3.74 -4.43
C ILE A 129 -14.60 -3.67 -4.45
N PRO A 130 -15.29 -4.05 -3.37
CA PRO A 130 -16.73 -3.85 -3.26
C PRO A 130 -17.12 -2.37 -3.39
N LEU A 131 -18.18 -2.07 -4.13
CA LEU A 131 -18.61 -0.68 -4.38
C LEU A 131 -18.91 0.09 -3.07
N GLN A 132 -19.54 -0.57 -2.10
CA GLN A 132 -19.83 0.03 -0.79
C GLN A 132 -18.55 0.42 -0.04
N LEU A 133 -17.48 -0.39 -0.15
CA LEU A 133 -16.18 -0.06 0.42
C LEU A 133 -15.59 1.17 -0.26
N ALA A 134 -15.60 1.22 -1.60
CA ALA A 134 -15.14 2.39 -2.35
C ALA A 134 -15.89 3.68 -1.97
N GLN A 135 -17.20 3.60 -1.75
CA GLN A 135 -18.01 4.72 -1.28
C GLN A 135 -17.69 5.13 0.16
N ARG A 136 -17.38 4.19 1.06
CA ARG A 136 -16.92 4.50 2.43
C ARG A 136 -15.57 5.23 2.40
N ILE A 137 -14.63 4.73 1.58
CA ILE A 137 -13.31 5.33 1.39
C ILE A 137 -13.44 6.78 0.90
N ARG A 138 -14.18 7.02 -0.19
CA ARG A 138 -14.37 8.37 -0.74
C ARG A 138 -14.98 9.36 0.26
N ARG A 139 -15.79 8.88 1.21
CA ARG A 139 -16.40 9.70 2.28
C ARG A 139 -15.50 9.89 3.51
N GLY A 140 -14.28 9.35 3.50
CA GLY A 140 -13.39 9.38 4.66
C GLY A 140 -13.98 8.70 5.90
N ALA A 141 -14.90 7.74 5.71
CA ALA A 141 -15.53 7.01 6.81
C ALA A 141 -14.56 5.96 7.38
N SER A 142 -14.75 5.55 8.63
CA SER A 142 -14.05 4.38 9.19
C SER A 142 -14.31 3.15 8.32
N LEU A 143 -13.34 2.24 8.25
CA LEU A 143 -13.44 0.94 7.57
C LEU A 143 -13.66 -0.24 8.54
N ARG A 144 -13.74 0.01 9.85
CA ARG A 144 -14.14 -1.01 10.83
C ARG A 144 -15.60 -1.38 10.61
N ARG A 145 -15.93 -2.67 10.74
CA ARG A 145 -17.33 -3.14 10.68
C ARG A 145 -17.95 -3.06 12.06
#